data_AF-A0A370GNE3-F1
#
_entry.id   AF-A0A370GNE3-F1
#
_cell.length_a   1.000
_cell.length_b   1.000
_cell.length_c   1.000
_cell.angle_alpha   90.00
_cell.angle_beta   90.00
_cell.angle_gamma   90.00
#
_symmetry.space_group_name_H-M   'P 1'
#
loop_
_entity.id
_entity.type
_entity.pdbx_description
1 polymer ?
#
loop_
_entity_poly.entity_id
_entity_poly.type
_entity_poly.pdbx_seq_one_letter_code
_entity_poly.pdbx_strand_id
1 'polypeptide(L)'
;MPSTASSLWYVDDPDPVAVLREHPDPDPEAALALAKQLNPERDVVPAASGTLKVWAGPDPGSIYIGCYPGVTVVCTTQAALGRPTQLPDLLVRPLASEHTYLVSYDIPHGWGAFAHWERGEFRRAFSATRVSILEDEGLPLVWERPYWAGEHPVQLQPGELPDPQILPFDPPAFADEANLEWLGFRYRGATCEDALKPTDVAVCGFSLYPKGEAPPPVVPEEPKAPEHNGKRWFGWLRGRDRVS
;
A
#
# COMPACT_ATOMS: atom_id res chain seq x y z
N MET A 1 11.32 7.65 -0.11
CA MET A 1 10.09 7.68 -0.93
C MET A 1 9.99 6.35 -1.66
N PRO A 2 8.80 5.75 -1.75
CA PRO A 2 8.63 4.52 -2.52
C PRO A 2 8.80 4.82 -4.02
N SER A 3 9.58 4.00 -4.73
CA SER A 3 9.84 4.15 -6.17
C SER A 3 8.64 3.77 -7.04
N THR A 4 7.71 3.01 -6.47
CA THR A 4 6.45 2.58 -7.07
C THR A 4 5.34 2.77 -6.04
N ALA A 5 4.14 3.08 -6.51
CA ALA A 5 2.93 3.01 -5.71
C ALA A 5 1.82 2.40 -6.57
N SER A 6 0.91 1.67 -5.93
CA SER A 6 -0.24 1.05 -6.58
C SER A 6 -1.32 0.88 -5.53
N SER A 7 -2.12 1.93 -5.34
CA SER A 7 -3.03 2.09 -4.21
C SER A 7 -4.45 2.44 -4.64
N LEU A 8 -5.41 1.90 -3.90
CA LEU A 8 -6.82 2.25 -3.93
C LEU A 8 -7.20 2.79 -2.56
N TRP A 9 -7.88 3.93 -2.54
CA TRP A 9 -8.36 4.59 -1.34
C TRP A 9 -9.88 4.67 -1.36
N TYR A 10 -10.52 4.09 -0.36
CA TYR A 10 -11.95 4.19 -0.12
C TYR A 10 -12.17 5.22 0.99
N VAL A 11 -12.85 6.31 0.68
CA VAL A 11 -12.95 7.49 1.55
C VAL A 11 -14.41 7.89 1.71
N ASP A 12 -14.84 7.96 2.96
CA ASP A 12 -16.15 8.45 3.40
C ASP A 12 -16.04 9.72 4.25
N ASP A 13 -14.86 9.98 4.83
CA ASP A 13 -14.59 11.15 5.65
C ASP A 13 -14.11 12.35 4.80
N PRO A 14 -14.63 13.58 5.01
CA PRO A 14 -14.18 14.76 4.29
C PRO A 14 -12.76 15.22 4.64
N ASP A 15 -12.17 14.77 5.76
CA ASP A 15 -10.79 15.05 6.16
C ASP A 15 -10.01 13.75 6.45
N PRO A 16 -9.59 13.03 5.40
CA PRO A 16 -8.88 11.76 5.56
C PRO A 16 -7.54 11.92 6.28
N VAL A 17 -6.91 13.10 6.24
CA VAL A 17 -5.64 13.35 6.94
C VAL A 17 -5.86 13.40 8.45
N ALA A 18 -6.92 14.05 8.91
CA ALA A 18 -7.26 14.09 10.33
C ALA A 18 -7.49 12.67 10.87
N VAL A 19 -8.26 11.85 10.15
CA VAL A 19 -8.50 10.44 10.50
C VAL A 19 -7.17 9.67 10.66
N LEU A 20 -6.29 9.75 9.66
CA LEU A 20 -5.02 9.01 9.67
C LEU A 20 -4.06 9.48 10.77
N ARG A 21 -4.17 10.74 11.22
CA ARG A 21 -3.39 11.27 12.35
C ARG A 21 -3.97 10.84 13.71
N GLU A 22 -5.29 10.83 13.84
CA GLU A 22 -5.97 10.46 15.09
C GLU A 22 -5.95 8.94 15.31
N HIS A 23 -5.89 8.17 14.24
CA HIS A 23 -5.88 6.71 14.24
C HIS A 23 -4.62 6.17 13.53
N PRO A 24 -3.46 6.14 14.20
CA PRO A 24 -2.20 5.73 13.56
C PRO A 24 -2.12 4.24 13.24
N ASP A 25 -2.91 3.41 13.92
CA ASP A 25 -2.93 1.95 13.75
C ASP A 25 -4.22 1.51 13.01
N PRO A 26 -4.11 0.74 11.91
CA PRO A 26 -5.27 0.20 11.22
C PRO A 26 -5.89 -0.98 11.98
N ASP A 27 -7.17 -1.25 11.73
CA ASP A 27 -7.87 -2.43 12.24
C ASP A 27 -7.41 -3.70 11.46
N PRO A 28 -6.70 -4.63 12.12
CA PRO A 28 -6.16 -5.82 11.46
C PRO A 28 -7.25 -6.86 11.12
N GLU A 29 -8.34 -6.93 11.87
CA GLU A 29 -9.44 -7.87 11.62
C GLU A 29 -10.24 -7.41 10.40
N ALA A 30 -10.55 -6.11 10.34
CA ALA A 30 -11.19 -5.50 9.17
C ALA A 30 -10.32 -5.62 7.93
N ALA A 31 -9.01 -5.39 8.06
CA ALA A 31 -8.06 -5.55 6.96
C ALA A 31 -8.03 -7.00 6.43
N LEU A 32 -7.99 -8.00 7.31
CA LEU A 32 -8.02 -9.41 6.91
C LEU A 32 -9.35 -9.79 6.25
N ALA A 33 -10.48 -9.29 6.77
CA ALA A 33 -11.79 -9.54 6.19
C ALA A 33 -11.87 -8.96 4.76
N LEU A 34 -11.41 -7.73 4.56
CA LEU A 34 -11.36 -7.10 3.24
C LEU A 34 -10.41 -7.84 2.30
N ALA A 35 -9.23 -8.25 2.77
CA ALA A 35 -8.28 -9.01 1.94
C ALA A 35 -8.91 -10.31 1.40
N LYS A 36 -9.66 -11.03 2.24
CA LYS A 36 -10.43 -12.23 1.84
C LYS A 36 -11.56 -11.89 0.86
N GLN A 37 -12.31 -10.82 1.12
CA GLN A 37 -13.39 -10.38 0.23
C GLN A 37 -12.88 -10.03 -1.17
N LEU A 38 -11.74 -9.36 -1.27
CA LEU A 38 -11.14 -8.95 -2.54
C LEU A 38 -10.48 -10.12 -3.29
N ASN A 39 -10.21 -11.24 -2.62
CA ASN A 39 -9.49 -12.38 -3.16
C ASN A 39 -10.24 -13.72 -2.90
N PRO A 40 -11.50 -13.89 -3.36
CA PRO A 40 -12.32 -15.04 -3.01
C PRO A 40 -11.79 -16.40 -3.54
N GLU A 41 -10.96 -16.35 -4.58
CA GLU A 41 -10.36 -17.52 -5.23
C GLU A 41 -8.92 -17.81 -4.75
N ARG A 42 -8.46 -17.13 -3.69
CA ARG A 42 -7.11 -17.28 -3.16
C ARG A 42 -7.14 -17.53 -1.66
N ASP A 43 -6.13 -18.22 -1.17
CA ASP A 43 -5.89 -18.31 0.26
C ASP A 43 -5.14 -17.05 0.70
N VAL A 44 -5.70 -16.36 1.69
CA VAL A 44 -5.14 -15.13 2.27
C VAL A 44 -4.51 -15.46 3.61
N VAL A 45 -3.20 -15.26 3.71
CA VAL A 45 -2.40 -15.55 4.91
C VAL A 45 -1.78 -14.25 5.44
N PRO A 46 -1.90 -13.93 6.75
CA PRO A 46 -1.22 -12.79 7.34
C PRO A 46 0.29 -12.83 7.08
N ALA A 47 0.86 -11.68 6.75
CA ALA A 47 2.27 -11.48 6.43
C ALA A 47 2.85 -10.28 7.19
N ALA A 48 4.11 -9.94 6.89
CA ALA A 48 4.76 -8.78 7.49
C ALA A 48 3.96 -7.50 7.20
N SER A 49 3.64 -6.78 8.26
CA SER A 49 2.96 -5.47 8.19
C SER A 49 3.98 -4.34 8.28
N GLY A 50 3.59 -3.12 7.94
CA GLY A 50 4.48 -1.98 7.98
C GLY A 50 3.78 -0.70 7.57
N THR A 51 4.46 0.16 6.82
CA THR A 51 3.90 1.46 6.41
C THR A 51 3.94 1.63 4.90
N LEU A 52 3.15 2.58 4.39
CA LEU A 52 3.10 2.90 2.96
C LEU A 52 4.48 3.28 2.39
N LYS A 53 5.41 3.76 3.21
CA LYS A 53 6.81 4.03 2.79
C LYS A 53 7.46 2.83 2.09
N VAL A 54 7.14 1.62 2.54
CA VAL A 54 7.71 0.36 2.03
C VAL A 54 6.70 -0.37 1.16
N TRP A 55 5.42 -0.37 1.56
CA TRP A 55 4.42 -1.30 1.01
C TRP A 55 3.43 -0.67 0.03
N ALA A 56 3.61 0.60 -0.36
CA ALA A 56 2.73 1.26 -1.34
C ALA A 56 2.78 0.62 -2.74
N GLY A 57 3.91 0.03 -3.14
CA GLY A 57 4.09 -0.70 -4.40
C GLY A 57 4.39 -2.17 -4.13
N PRO A 58 3.37 -3.01 -3.88
CA PRO A 58 3.59 -4.38 -3.46
C PRO A 58 4.07 -5.30 -4.59
N ASP A 59 4.81 -6.34 -4.22
CA ASP A 59 5.17 -7.42 -5.14
C ASP A 59 3.95 -8.28 -5.52
N PRO A 60 3.97 -8.96 -6.69
CA PRO A 60 2.95 -9.92 -7.07
C PRO A 60 2.71 -10.98 -5.99
N GLY A 61 1.45 -11.28 -5.71
CA GLY A 61 1.07 -12.24 -4.67
C GLY A 61 1.04 -11.64 -3.25
N SER A 62 1.18 -10.32 -3.11
CA SER A 62 0.98 -9.61 -1.84
C SER A 62 -0.10 -8.54 -1.96
N ILE A 63 -0.82 -8.31 -0.87
CA ILE A 63 -1.76 -7.19 -0.72
C ILE A 63 -1.55 -6.57 0.66
N TYR A 64 -1.59 -5.24 0.74
CA TYR A 64 -1.46 -4.51 2.00
C TYR A 64 -2.67 -3.63 2.20
N ILE A 65 -3.27 -3.68 3.39
CA ILE A 65 -4.53 -2.98 3.67
C ILE A 65 -4.42 -2.22 4.98
N GLY A 66 -4.75 -0.94 4.97
CA GLY A 66 -4.94 -0.13 6.17
C GLY A 66 -6.41 0.26 6.29
N CYS A 67 -7.11 -0.29 7.28
CA CYS A 67 -8.50 0.04 7.57
C CYS A 67 -8.57 1.02 8.75
N TYR A 68 -9.08 2.23 8.49
CA TYR A 68 -9.27 3.29 9.47
C TYR A 68 -10.75 3.74 9.46
N PRO A 69 -11.22 4.45 10.50
CA PRO A 69 -12.58 4.98 10.51
C PRO A 69 -12.86 5.88 9.29
N GLY A 70 -13.69 5.42 8.34
CA GLY A 70 -14.06 6.19 7.14
C GLY A 70 -12.96 6.33 6.08
N VAL A 71 -11.79 5.72 6.27
CA VAL A 71 -10.68 5.73 5.31
C VAL A 71 -10.07 4.35 5.22
N THR A 72 -10.00 3.77 4.03
CA THR A 72 -9.32 2.48 3.81
C THR A 72 -8.39 2.56 2.63
N VAL A 73 -7.13 2.15 2.81
CA VAL A 73 -6.16 2.00 1.72
C VAL A 73 -5.94 0.53 1.41
N VAL A 74 -5.89 0.19 0.13
CA VAL A 74 -5.52 -1.12 -0.39
C VAL A 74 -4.38 -0.96 -1.39
N CYS A 75 -3.20 -1.47 -1.07
CA CYS A 75 -2.09 -1.58 -1.99
C CYS A 75 -2.10 -2.95 -2.65
N THR A 76 -2.24 -2.97 -3.99
CA THR A 76 -2.34 -4.19 -4.79
C THR A 76 -1.75 -3.95 -6.17
N THR A 77 -1.12 -4.98 -6.76
CA THR A 77 -0.63 -4.89 -8.16
C THR A 77 -1.76 -4.72 -9.17
N GLN A 78 -3.00 -5.02 -8.80
CA GLN A 78 -4.18 -4.82 -9.66
C GLN A 78 -4.52 -3.34 -9.90
N ALA A 79 -3.98 -2.42 -9.09
CA ALA A 79 -4.14 -0.99 -9.33
C ALA A 79 -3.06 -0.43 -10.29
N ALA A 80 -2.03 -1.20 -10.64
CA ALA A 80 -0.97 -0.80 -11.57
C ALA A 80 -1.37 -1.11 -13.02
N LEU A 81 -2.43 -0.45 -13.51
CA LEU A 81 -3.00 -0.65 -14.84
C LEU A 81 -2.77 0.55 -15.75
N GLY A 82 -2.38 0.31 -17.01
CA GLY A 82 -2.22 1.37 -18.00
C GLY A 82 -3.50 2.15 -18.31
N ARG A 83 -4.68 1.56 -18.03
CA ARG A 83 -6.01 2.18 -18.16
C ARG A 83 -6.78 2.02 -16.85
N PRO A 84 -6.71 2.98 -15.92
CA PRO A 84 -7.49 2.98 -14.68
C PRO A 84 -8.98 2.66 -14.83
N THR A 85 -9.63 3.05 -15.95
CA THR A 85 -11.05 2.70 -16.20
C THR A 85 -11.31 1.20 -16.33
N GLN A 86 -10.28 0.39 -16.56
CA GLN A 86 -10.35 -1.08 -16.62
C GLN A 86 -10.15 -1.74 -15.25
N LEU A 87 -10.11 -0.96 -14.17
CA LEU A 87 -10.06 -1.51 -12.82
C LEU A 87 -11.25 -2.47 -12.61
N PRO A 88 -11.02 -3.69 -12.08
CA PRO A 88 -12.11 -4.62 -11.80
C PRO A 88 -13.19 -4.01 -10.90
N ASP A 89 -14.47 -4.19 -11.23
CA ASP A 89 -15.61 -3.64 -10.47
C ASP A 89 -15.56 -3.95 -8.97
N LEU A 90 -15.06 -5.14 -8.60
CA LEU A 90 -14.88 -5.56 -7.20
C LEU A 90 -13.96 -4.61 -6.41
N LEU A 91 -13.00 -3.98 -7.08
CA LEU A 91 -12.06 -3.01 -6.52
C LEU A 91 -12.55 -1.56 -6.64
N VAL A 92 -13.56 -1.28 -7.47
CA VAL A 92 -14.11 0.08 -7.61
C VAL A 92 -14.90 0.47 -6.37
N ARG A 93 -15.69 -0.44 -5.78
CA ARG A 93 -16.53 -0.09 -4.62
C ARG A 93 -16.83 -1.28 -3.67
N PRO A 94 -15.82 -1.91 -3.05
CA PRO A 94 -16.04 -3.04 -2.14
C PRO A 94 -16.72 -2.68 -0.81
N LEU A 95 -16.58 -1.43 -0.37
CA LEU A 95 -17.04 -0.95 0.95
C LEU A 95 -18.25 0.01 0.86
N ALA A 96 -18.89 0.12 -0.31
CA ALA A 96 -19.93 1.10 -0.57
C ALA A 96 -19.51 2.57 -0.31
N SER A 97 -18.21 2.89 -0.36
CA SER A 97 -17.68 4.21 -0.06
C SER A 97 -18.21 5.33 -0.96
N GLU A 98 -18.20 6.56 -0.44
CA GLU A 98 -18.53 7.78 -1.17
C GLU A 98 -17.51 8.09 -2.25
N HIS A 99 -16.22 7.92 -1.96
CA HIS A 99 -15.15 8.09 -2.93
C HIS A 99 -14.27 6.85 -3.02
N THR A 100 -13.82 6.58 -4.25
CA THR A 100 -12.73 5.65 -4.53
C THR A 100 -11.68 6.39 -5.36
N TYR A 101 -10.45 6.43 -4.87
CA TYR A 101 -9.32 7.00 -5.57
C TYR A 101 -8.29 5.93 -5.90
N LEU A 102 -7.87 5.85 -7.15
CA LEU A 102 -6.72 5.08 -7.57
C LEU A 102 -5.55 6.04 -7.72
N VAL A 103 -4.40 5.68 -7.15
CA VAL A 103 -3.12 6.34 -7.39
C VAL A 103 -2.06 5.28 -7.60
N SER A 104 -1.43 5.33 -8.78
CA SER A 104 -0.39 4.39 -9.18
C SER A 104 0.72 5.10 -9.94
N TYR A 105 1.96 4.71 -9.68
CA TYR A 105 3.10 5.21 -10.46
C TYR A 105 4.29 4.24 -10.40
N ASP A 106 5.16 4.37 -11.40
CA ASP A 106 6.44 3.70 -11.50
C ASP A 106 7.48 4.73 -11.98
N ILE A 107 8.34 5.16 -11.05
CA ILE A 107 9.37 6.18 -11.30
C ILE A 107 10.39 5.70 -12.33
N PRO A 108 10.98 4.49 -12.23
CA PRO A 108 11.87 3.95 -13.26
C PRO A 108 11.30 3.98 -14.68
N HIS A 109 10.01 3.68 -14.85
CA HIS A 109 9.35 3.70 -16.17
C HIS A 109 8.79 5.07 -16.56
N GLY A 110 8.85 6.08 -15.69
CA GLY A 110 8.27 7.39 -15.93
C GLY A 110 6.77 7.35 -16.18
N TRP A 111 6.07 6.40 -15.54
CA TRP A 111 4.65 6.14 -15.69
C TRP A 111 3.88 6.57 -14.43
N GLY A 112 2.75 7.23 -14.62
CA GLY A 112 1.85 7.61 -13.53
C GLY A 112 0.40 7.56 -13.98
N ALA A 113 -0.48 7.19 -13.07
CA ALA A 113 -1.90 7.08 -13.29
C ALA A 113 -2.70 7.40 -12.03
N PHE A 114 -3.88 7.96 -12.23
CA PHE A 114 -4.86 8.19 -11.19
C PHE A 114 -6.27 8.00 -11.73
N ALA A 115 -7.21 7.69 -10.85
CA ALA A 115 -8.63 7.73 -11.17
C ALA A 115 -9.50 8.00 -9.95
N HIS A 116 -10.70 8.51 -10.20
CA HIS A 116 -11.70 8.85 -9.21
C HIS A 116 -13.05 8.29 -9.63
N TRP A 117 -13.67 7.58 -8.68
CA TRP A 117 -15.07 7.22 -8.71
C TRP A 117 -15.78 7.83 -7.52
N GLU A 118 -17.02 8.26 -7.73
CA GLU A 118 -17.91 8.74 -6.68
C GLU A 118 -19.10 7.79 -6.58
N ARG A 119 -19.29 7.16 -5.42
CA ARG A 119 -20.32 6.15 -5.18
C ARG A 119 -20.31 5.03 -6.24
N GLY A 120 -19.12 4.71 -6.75
CA GLY A 120 -18.87 3.72 -7.80
C GLY A 120 -19.11 4.21 -9.23
N GLU A 121 -19.57 5.44 -9.42
CA GLU A 121 -19.68 6.06 -10.74
C GLU A 121 -18.35 6.69 -11.13
N PHE A 122 -17.90 6.41 -12.36
CA PHE A 122 -16.70 7.01 -12.92
C PHE A 122 -16.79 8.55 -13.00
N ARG A 123 -15.71 9.25 -12.63
CA ARG A 123 -15.59 10.71 -12.71
C ARG A 123 -14.41 11.17 -13.56
N ARG A 124 -13.21 10.65 -13.28
CA ARG A 124 -11.95 11.09 -13.89
C ARG A 124 -10.93 9.95 -13.90
N ALA A 125 -10.21 9.76 -14.99
CA ALA A 125 -9.04 8.88 -15.05
C ALA A 125 -7.96 9.44 -15.97
N PHE A 126 -6.73 9.39 -15.52
CA PHE A 126 -5.56 9.75 -16.31
C PHE A 126 -4.48 8.68 -16.15
N SER A 127 -3.76 8.37 -17.22
CA SER A 127 -2.60 7.49 -17.21
C SER A 127 -1.68 7.85 -18.36
N ALA A 128 -0.39 8.02 -18.08
CA ALA A 128 0.58 8.38 -19.09
C ALA A 128 1.99 7.90 -18.75
N THR A 129 2.79 7.68 -19.79
CA THR A 129 4.24 7.79 -19.72
C THR A 129 4.65 9.21 -20.11
N ARG A 130 5.93 9.56 -19.93
CA ARG A 130 6.43 10.90 -20.30
C ARG A 130 6.19 11.31 -21.75
N VAL A 131 5.95 10.38 -22.68
CA VAL A 131 5.82 10.65 -24.12
C VAL A 131 4.50 10.17 -24.70
N SER A 132 3.63 9.57 -23.89
CA SER A 132 2.39 8.96 -24.36
C SER A 132 1.31 8.98 -23.30
N ILE A 133 0.16 9.56 -23.64
CA ILE A 133 -1.07 9.45 -22.85
C ILE A 133 -1.73 8.11 -23.20
N LEU A 134 -1.88 7.26 -22.20
CA LEU A 134 -2.52 5.95 -22.31
C LEU A 134 -4.03 6.03 -22.08
N GLU A 135 -4.44 6.93 -21.17
CA GLU A 135 -5.83 7.23 -20.83
C GLU A 135 -5.95 8.68 -20.35
N ASP A 136 -6.98 9.38 -20.81
CA ASP A 136 -7.37 10.70 -20.33
C ASP A 136 -8.88 10.85 -20.52
N GLU A 137 -9.63 10.35 -19.54
CA GLU A 137 -11.09 10.24 -19.56
C GLU A 137 -11.71 11.07 -18.42
N GLY A 138 -12.90 11.59 -18.67
CA GLY A 138 -13.58 12.52 -17.77
C GLY A 138 -13.08 13.97 -17.91
N LEU A 139 -13.69 14.89 -17.15
CA LEU A 139 -13.31 16.30 -17.21
C LEU A 139 -12.14 16.59 -16.27
N PRO A 140 -11.05 17.22 -16.75
CA PRO A 140 -9.94 17.63 -15.89
C PRO A 140 -10.40 18.53 -14.74
N LEU A 141 -9.81 18.33 -13.58
CA LEU A 141 -10.05 19.10 -12.37
C LEU A 141 -9.19 20.38 -12.35
N VAL A 142 -9.61 21.39 -11.59
CA VAL A 142 -8.96 22.71 -11.56
C VAL A 142 -7.48 22.63 -11.12
N TRP A 143 -7.17 21.75 -10.18
CA TRP A 143 -5.81 21.53 -9.68
C TRP A 143 -4.87 20.98 -10.76
N GLU A 144 -5.39 20.38 -11.84
CA GLU A 144 -4.57 19.88 -12.95
C GLU A 144 -4.00 21.02 -13.82
N ARG A 145 -4.60 22.21 -13.76
CA ARG A 145 -4.27 23.33 -14.67
C ARG A 145 -2.77 23.69 -14.73
N PRO A 146 -2.04 23.82 -13.61
CA PRO A 146 -0.61 24.18 -13.65
C PRO A 146 0.23 23.13 -14.39
N TYR A 147 -0.14 21.86 -14.31
CA TYR A 147 0.53 20.78 -15.03
C TYR A 147 0.31 20.95 -16.53
N TRP A 148 -0.94 21.09 -16.97
CA TRP A 148 -1.28 21.33 -18.37
C TRP A 148 -0.68 22.63 -18.94
N ALA A 149 -0.49 23.65 -18.10
CA ALA A 149 0.16 24.91 -18.47
C ALA A 149 1.70 24.81 -18.58
N GLY A 150 2.31 23.68 -18.20
CA GLY A 150 3.76 23.49 -18.22
C GLY A 150 4.51 24.15 -17.07
N GLU A 151 3.83 24.43 -15.96
CA GLU A 151 4.44 24.98 -14.75
C GLU A 151 5.23 23.92 -13.95
N HIS A 152 5.08 22.63 -14.29
CA HIS A 152 5.75 21.49 -13.66
C HIS A 152 6.58 20.66 -14.66
N PRO A 153 7.56 21.25 -15.38
CA PRO A 153 8.27 20.58 -16.46
C PRO A 153 9.02 19.32 -16.01
N VAL A 154 9.09 18.32 -16.89
CA VAL A 154 9.92 17.13 -16.68
C VAL A 154 11.36 17.54 -16.42
N GLN A 155 11.95 17.02 -15.34
CA GLN A 155 13.35 17.24 -15.01
C GLN A 155 14.22 16.25 -15.80
N LEU A 156 14.89 16.74 -16.83
CA LEU A 156 15.80 15.97 -17.67
C LEU A 156 17.20 15.93 -17.07
N GLN A 157 17.94 14.85 -17.36
CA GLN A 157 19.32 14.76 -16.92
C GLN A 157 20.22 15.72 -17.73
N PRO A 158 21.34 16.22 -17.15
CA PRO A 158 22.28 17.05 -17.89
C PRO A 158 22.75 16.35 -19.18
N GLY A 159 22.55 17.01 -20.32
CA GLY A 159 22.91 16.48 -21.65
C GLY A 159 21.84 15.65 -22.35
N GLU A 160 20.70 15.41 -21.71
CA GLU A 160 19.53 14.78 -22.33
C GLU A 160 18.78 15.82 -23.18
N LEU A 161 18.49 15.47 -24.44
CA LEU A 161 17.65 16.28 -25.31
C LEU A 161 16.18 15.92 -25.04
N PRO A 162 15.28 16.91 -24.84
CA PRO A 162 13.87 16.65 -24.67
C PRO A 162 13.31 15.96 -25.92
N ASP A 163 12.60 14.85 -25.73
CA ASP A 163 11.76 14.29 -26.78
C ASP A 163 10.71 15.34 -27.19
N PRO A 164 10.50 15.64 -28.49
CA PRO A 164 9.48 16.59 -28.92
C PRO A 164 8.05 16.25 -28.48
N GLN A 165 7.79 14.98 -28.16
CA GLN A 165 6.51 14.46 -27.69
C GLN A 165 6.42 14.40 -26.16
N ILE A 166 7.44 14.90 -25.44
CA ILE A 166 7.44 14.88 -23.99
C ILE A 166 6.26 15.70 -23.45
N LEU A 167 5.57 15.13 -22.46
CA LEU A 167 4.53 15.81 -21.72
C LEU A 167 5.12 17.02 -20.98
N PRO A 168 4.31 18.06 -20.76
CA PRO A 168 4.74 19.25 -20.03
C PRO A 168 5.01 18.99 -18.53
N PHE A 169 4.86 17.74 -18.07
CA PHE A 169 5.08 17.30 -16.69
C PHE A 169 5.47 15.84 -16.57
N ASP A 170 6.03 15.47 -15.41
CA ASP A 170 6.38 14.10 -15.06
C ASP A 170 5.12 13.34 -14.58
N PRO A 171 4.64 12.29 -15.29
CA PRO A 171 3.41 11.59 -14.91
C PRO A 171 3.41 11.00 -13.50
N PRO A 172 4.53 10.41 -12.99
CA PRO A 172 4.62 10.01 -11.59
C PRO A 172 4.43 11.16 -10.59
N ALA A 173 4.79 12.40 -10.94
CA ALA A 173 4.58 13.56 -10.07
C ALA A 173 3.13 14.06 -10.14
N PHE A 174 2.50 13.93 -11.30
CA PHE A 174 1.11 14.29 -11.50
C PHE A 174 0.15 13.34 -10.77
N ALA A 175 0.44 12.03 -10.79
CA ALA A 175 -0.29 11.04 -9.98
C ALA A 175 -0.14 11.28 -8.47
N ASP A 176 1.05 11.68 -8.03
CA ASP A 176 1.28 12.02 -6.61
C ASP A 176 0.57 13.32 -6.19
N GLU A 177 0.39 14.27 -7.13
CA GLU A 177 -0.41 15.47 -6.88
C GLU A 177 -1.89 15.15 -6.71
N ALA A 178 -2.43 14.22 -7.50
CA ALA A 178 -3.80 13.75 -7.33
C ALA A 178 -4.01 13.19 -5.90
N ASN A 179 -3.03 12.47 -5.37
CA ASN A 179 -3.04 11.99 -3.99
C ASN A 179 -3.07 13.14 -2.97
N LEU A 180 -2.31 14.22 -3.21
CA LEU A 180 -2.34 15.39 -2.34
C LEU A 180 -3.71 16.07 -2.36
N GLU A 181 -4.28 16.27 -3.54
CA GLU A 181 -5.54 16.99 -3.72
C GLU A 181 -6.72 16.23 -3.11
N TRP A 182 -6.70 14.89 -3.16
CA TRP A 182 -7.80 14.06 -2.64
C TRP A 182 -7.61 13.60 -1.20
N LEU A 183 -6.38 13.30 -0.80
CA LEU A 183 -6.05 12.66 0.46
C LEU A 183 -5.17 13.51 1.37
N GLY A 184 -4.76 14.70 0.91
CA GLY A 184 -4.04 15.69 1.71
C GLY A 184 -2.58 15.34 2.01
N PHE A 185 -1.98 14.36 1.33
CA PHE A 185 -0.55 14.05 1.46
C PHE A 185 0.07 13.54 0.14
N ARG A 186 1.40 13.48 0.07
CA ARG A 186 2.16 12.95 -1.07
C ARG A 186 2.93 11.69 -0.68
N TYR A 187 3.06 10.74 -1.58
CA TYR A 187 4.03 9.64 -1.46
C TYR A 187 5.47 10.14 -1.67
N ARG A 188 5.66 11.12 -2.57
CA ARG A 188 6.97 11.64 -2.97
C ARG A 188 7.23 13.00 -2.32
N GLY A 189 7.63 12.96 -1.05
CA GLY A 189 8.07 14.14 -0.31
C GLY A 189 6.97 14.76 0.56
N ALA A 190 7.38 15.63 1.48
CA ALA A 190 6.46 16.30 2.39
C ALA A 190 6.09 17.69 1.85
N THR A 191 4.84 18.12 2.07
CA THR A 191 4.39 19.47 1.70
C THR A 191 4.86 20.54 2.70
N CYS A 192 4.97 20.15 3.98
CA CYS A 192 5.57 20.91 5.08
C CYS A 192 6.08 19.94 6.16
N GLU A 193 6.71 20.44 7.23
CA GLU A 193 7.30 19.59 8.28
C GLU A 193 6.26 18.66 8.96
N ASP A 194 5.06 19.20 9.21
CA ASP A 194 3.94 18.53 9.89
C ASP A 194 3.01 17.76 8.95
N ALA A 195 3.32 17.72 7.65
CA ALA A 195 2.53 16.97 6.67
C ALA A 195 2.56 15.48 6.99
N LEU A 196 1.41 14.81 6.81
CA LEU A 196 1.31 13.35 6.87
C LEU A 196 2.28 12.74 5.85
N LYS A 197 3.05 11.74 6.25
CA LYS A 197 4.02 11.07 5.38
C LYS A 197 3.60 9.60 5.19
N PRO A 198 4.07 8.94 4.12
CA PRO A 198 3.86 7.49 3.96
C PRO A 198 4.46 6.64 5.09
N THR A 199 5.37 7.19 5.88
CA THR A 199 5.89 6.55 7.10
C THR A 199 4.87 6.47 8.21
N ASP A 200 3.84 7.31 8.17
CA ASP A 200 2.91 7.52 9.27
C ASP A 200 1.62 6.72 9.05
N VAL A 201 1.39 6.23 7.82
CA VAL A 201 0.25 5.39 7.47
C VAL A 201 0.65 3.92 7.51
N ALA A 202 0.19 3.21 8.52
CA ALA A 202 0.41 1.78 8.68
C ALA A 202 -0.54 0.93 7.81
N VAL A 203 -0.10 -0.27 7.45
CA VAL A 203 -0.86 -1.23 6.65
C VAL A 203 -0.56 -2.65 7.11
N CYS A 204 -1.61 -3.48 7.17
CA CYS A 204 -1.53 -4.91 7.42
C CYS A 204 -1.17 -5.65 6.13
N GLY A 205 -0.14 -6.49 6.18
CA GLY A 205 0.30 -7.28 5.02
C GLY A 205 -0.33 -8.65 4.94
N PHE A 206 -0.65 -9.11 3.73
CA PHE A 206 -1.18 -10.44 3.46
C PHE A 206 -0.53 -11.04 2.21
N SER A 207 -0.15 -12.32 2.31
CA SER A 207 0.31 -13.13 1.20
C SER A 207 -0.88 -13.85 0.56
N LEU A 208 -0.90 -13.89 -0.77
CA LEU A 208 -1.95 -14.45 -1.59
C LEU A 208 -1.47 -15.72 -2.30
N TYR A 209 -2.05 -16.86 -1.95
CA TYR A 209 -1.72 -18.16 -2.55
C TYR A 209 -2.85 -18.67 -3.44
N PRO A 210 -2.55 -19.50 -4.45
CA PRO A 210 -3.59 -20.32 -5.06
C PRO A 210 -4.34 -21.12 -3.99
N LYS A 211 -5.64 -21.32 -4.22
CA LYS A 211 -6.52 -21.99 -3.26
C LYS A 211 -6.04 -23.42 -2.94
N GLY A 212 -5.85 -23.70 -1.66
CA GLY A 212 -5.33 -24.97 -1.15
C GLY A 212 -3.80 -25.09 -1.16
N GLU A 213 -3.07 -24.07 -1.61
CA GLU A 213 -1.60 -24.06 -1.67
C GLU A 213 -0.95 -23.21 -0.57
N ALA A 214 -1.74 -22.61 0.33
CA ALA A 214 -1.20 -21.87 1.46
C ALA A 214 -0.34 -22.78 2.36
N PRO A 215 0.80 -22.28 2.87
CA PRO A 215 1.59 -23.01 3.85
C PRO A 215 0.74 -23.29 5.10
N PRO A 216 0.94 -24.46 5.76
CA PRO A 216 0.21 -24.77 6.97
C PRO A 216 0.46 -23.69 8.03
N PRO A 217 -0.54 -23.34 8.85
CA PRO A 217 -0.38 -22.34 9.90
C PRO A 217 0.78 -22.76 10.82
N VAL A 218 1.74 -21.86 11.00
CA VAL A 218 2.83 -22.07 11.95
C VAL A 218 2.22 -22.02 13.34
N VAL A 219 1.99 -23.19 13.94
CA VAL A 219 1.60 -23.29 15.35
C VAL A 219 2.84 -22.88 16.16
N PRO A 220 2.78 -21.83 17.01
CA PRO A 220 3.88 -21.52 17.89
C PRO A 220 4.14 -22.74 18.78
N GLU A 221 5.35 -23.30 18.73
CA GLU A 221 5.74 -24.35 19.67
C GLU A 221 5.60 -23.78 21.09
N GLU A 222 4.73 -24.38 21.91
CA GLU A 222 4.64 -24.04 23.32
C GLU A 222 6.04 -24.11 23.92
N PRO A 223 6.51 -23.08 24.64
CA PRO A 223 7.80 -23.15 25.30
C PRO A 223 7.77 -24.32 26.27
N LYS A 224 8.53 -25.37 25.95
CA LYS A 224 8.70 -26.54 26.83
C LYS A 224 9.18 -26.02 28.18
N ALA A 225 8.31 -26.11 29.18
CA ALA A 225 8.66 -25.77 30.55
C ALA A 225 9.93 -26.56 30.95
N PRO A 226 10.91 -25.93 31.60
CA PRO A 226 12.13 -26.63 31.98
C PRO A 226 11.78 -27.78 32.91
N GLU A 227 12.13 -29.01 32.52
CA GLU A 227 11.98 -30.20 33.36
C GLU A 227 12.70 -29.98 34.69
N HIS A 228 11.91 -29.80 35.75
CA HIS A 228 12.41 -29.77 37.12
C HIS A 228 12.85 -31.19 37.49
N ASN A 229 14.13 -31.51 37.24
CA ASN A 229 14.71 -32.80 37.56
C ASN A 229 14.89 -32.93 39.09
N GLY A 230 13.79 -33.27 39.76
CA GLY A 230 13.79 -33.65 41.17
C GLY A 230 14.48 -35.00 41.34
N LYS A 231 15.78 -35.01 41.58
CA LYS A 231 16.49 -36.19 42.11
C LYS A 231 17.02 -35.92 43.51
N ARG A 232 16.24 -36.43 44.47
CA ARG A 232 16.59 -36.62 45.89
C ARG A 232 17.88 -37.46 45.99
N TRP A 233 18.79 -37.02 46.85
CA TRP A 233 19.95 -37.75 47.35
C TRP A 233 19.58 -39.11 47.97
N PHE A 234 20.41 -40.13 47.74
CA PHE A 234 20.91 -41.21 48.62
C PHE A 234 21.74 -42.14 47.69
N GLY A 235 22.96 -42.63 47.92
CA GLY A 235 23.88 -42.62 49.04
C GLY A 235 24.76 -43.87 48.85
N TRP A 236 26.08 -43.72 48.65
CA TRP A 236 27.07 -44.79 48.90
C TRP A 236 28.49 -44.25 48.71
N LEU A 237 29.18 -43.99 49.81
CA LEU A 237 30.65 -43.97 49.87
C LEU A 237 31.05 -45.11 50.82
N ARG A 238 31.53 -46.20 50.23
CA ARG A 238 32.21 -47.30 50.94
C ARG A 238 33.54 -47.53 50.25
N GLY A 239 34.62 -47.23 50.97
CA GLY A 239 36.00 -47.45 50.53
C GLY A 239 36.98 -47.08 51.65
N ARG A 240 37.09 -47.97 52.64
CA ARG A 240 38.22 -48.13 53.59
C ARG A 240 39.56 -48.13 52.80
N ASP A 241 40.71 -47.66 53.31
CA ASP A 241 41.36 -48.13 54.54
C ASP A 241 42.44 -47.18 55.11
N ARG A 242 42.75 -47.45 56.39
CA ARG A 242 43.84 -46.92 57.26
C ARG A 242 45.25 -47.13 56.66
N VAL A 243 46.30 -46.45 57.13
CA VAL A 243 47.18 -46.87 58.25
C VAL A 243 48.12 -45.71 58.68
N SER A 244 48.22 -45.56 60.00
CA SER A 244 49.23 -44.93 60.89
C SER A 244 49.79 -43.54 60.61
#